data_AF-A0A7S2GPY3-F1
#
_entry.id   AF-A0A7S2GPY3-F1
#
_cell.length_a   1.000
_cell.length_b   1.000
_cell.length_c   1.000
_cell.angle_alpha   90.00
_cell.angle_beta   90.00
_cell.angle_gamma   90.00
#
_symmetry.space_group_name_H-M   'P 1'
#
loop_
_entity.id
_entity.type
_entity.pdbx_description
1 polymer ?
#
loop_
_entity_poly.entity_id
_entity_poly.type
_entity_poly.pdbx_seq_one_letter_code
_entity_poly.pdbx_strand_id
1 'polypeptide(L)'
;KMLIVSEGLGCSSEVVTVVSMLSVPSIFFRPKDRAEESDAAREKFFTPESDHLTLLNAYQQWGSNGYSAKWCNDHFVHQKSMKKVREVRGQMEDIMQQQR
;
A
#
# COMPACT_ATOMS: atom_id res chain seq x y z
N LYS A 1 8.96 11.55 15.05
CA LYS A 1 10.16 10.80 15.49
C LYS A 1 9.84 9.29 15.59
N MET A 2 9.47 8.66 14.48
CA MET A 2 9.13 7.22 14.45
C MET A 2 10.01 6.43 13.45
N LEU A 3 10.80 7.13 12.63
CA LEU A 3 11.69 6.51 11.63
C LEU A 3 13.15 6.37 12.08
N ILE A 4 13.57 7.10 13.12
CA ILE A 4 14.98 7.12 13.58
C ILE A 4 15.31 5.95 14.53
N VAL A 5 14.31 5.20 15.03
CA VAL A 5 14.51 4.03 15.92
C VAL A 5 14.41 2.71 15.13
N SER A 6 14.60 2.75 13.83
CA SER A 6 14.60 1.54 12.99
C SER A 6 15.96 0.85 12.93
N GLU A 7 17.03 1.60 13.15
CA GLU A 7 18.39 1.16 12.83
C GLU A 7 18.91 0.07 13.78
N GLY A 8 18.28 -0.08 14.95
CA GLY A 8 18.54 -1.20 15.87
C GLY A 8 17.65 -2.43 15.69
N LEU A 9 16.60 -2.39 14.85
CA LEU A 9 15.54 -3.42 14.84
C LEU A 9 15.29 -4.10 13.48
N GLY A 10 15.98 -3.71 12.41
CA GLY A 10 15.75 -4.33 11.10
C GLY A 10 14.30 -4.14 10.63
N CYS A 11 13.86 -2.89 10.47
CA CYS A 11 12.51 -2.62 9.98
C CYS A 11 12.27 -3.40 8.69
N SER A 12 11.27 -4.27 8.76
CA SER A 12 11.00 -5.21 7.69
C SER A 12 10.44 -4.46 6.48
N SER A 13 10.65 -5.03 5.29
CA SER A 13 10.19 -4.44 4.02
C SER A 13 8.69 -4.10 4.04
N GLU A 14 7.93 -4.85 4.83
CA GLU A 14 6.52 -4.69 5.12
C GLU A 14 6.23 -3.37 5.86
N VAL A 15 7.03 -3.01 6.87
CA VAL A 15 6.86 -1.75 7.63
C VAL A 15 7.05 -0.54 6.71
N VAL A 16 8.11 -0.55 5.90
CA VAL A 16 8.37 0.53 4.93
C VAL A 16 7.20 0.64 3.94
N THR A 17 6.66 -0.50 3.51
CA THR A 17 5.51 -0.55 2.60
C THR A 17 4.25 0.03 3.25
N VAL A 18 3.92 -0.35 4.49
CA VAL A 18 2.77 0.18 5.23
C VAL A 18 2.90 1.69 5.45
N VAL A 19 4.07 2.16 5.87
CA VAL A 19 4.31 3.60 6.08
C VAL A 19 4.19 4.37 4.77
N SER A 20 4.67 3.81 3.66
CA SER A 20 4.51 4.40 2.33
C SER A 20 3.04 4.47 1.90
N MET A 21 2.24 3.44 2.19
CA MET A 21 0.80 3.39 1.92
C MET A 21 0.01 4.41 2.74
N LEU A 22 0.41 4.65 3.99
CA LEU A 22 -0.19 5.65 4.87
C LEU A 22 0.22 7.09 4.52
N SER A 23 1.34 7.27 3.81
CA SER A 23 1.86 8.59 3.42
C SER A 23 1.20 9.16 2.17
N VAL A 24 0.36 8.38 1.49
CA VAL A 24 -0.41 8.83 0.32
C VAL A 24 -1.90 8.95 0.66
N PRO A 25 -2.69 9.75 -0.08
CA PRO A 25 -4.14 9.74 0.02
C PRO A 25 -4.72 8.36 -0.24
N SER A 26 -5.95 8.12 0.25
CA SER A 26 -6.65 6.82 0.13
C SER A 26 -6.44 6.16 -1.23
N ILE A 27 -5.93 4.93 -1.21
CA ILE A 27 -5.70 4.13 -2.41
C ILE A 27 -6.98 3.47 -2.94
N PHE A 28 -7.99 3.29 -2.09
CA PHE A 28 -9.28 2.71 -2.47
C PHE A 28 -10.27 3.81 -2.82
N PHE A 29 -11.12 3.56 -3.82
CA PHE A 29 -12.24 4.42 -4.16
C PHE A 29 -13.54 3.63 -4.23
N ARG A 30 -14.64 4.27 -3.83
CA ARG A 30 -15.97 3.65 -3.78
C ARG A 30 -16.94 4.47 -4.63
N PRO A 31 -17.12 4.15 -5.92
CA PRO A 31 -18.07 4.84 -6.78
C PRO A 31 -19.49 4.52 -6.35
N LYS A 32 -20.38 5.53 -6.31
CA LYS A 32 -21.76 5.36 -5.80
C LYS A 32 -22.55 4.32 -6.61
N ASP A 33 -22.36 4.30 -7.92
CA ASP A 33 -23.10 3.41 -8.84
C ASP A 33 -22.60 1.96 -8.83
N ARG A 34 -21.41 1.71 -8.25
CA ARG A 34 -20.80 0.37 -8.16
C ARG A 34 -20.29 0.10 -6.74
N ALA A 35 -21.02 0.58 -5.74
CA ALA A 35 -20.62 0.47 -4.35
C ALA A 35 -20.52 -1.00 -3.90
N GLU A 36 -21.49 -1.84 -4.27
CA GLU A 36 -21.49 -3.28 -3.94
C GLU A 36 -20.29 -4.02 -4.54
N GLU A 37 -19.98 -3.76 -5.81
CA GLU A 37 -18.80 -4.35 -6.47
C GLU A 37 -17.50 -3.89 -5.83
N SER A 38 -17.41 -2.60 -5.46
CA SER A 38 -16.26 -2.03 -4.77
C SER A 38 -16.06 -2.65 -3.39
N ASP A 39 -17.14 -2.88 -2.66
CA ASP A 39 -17.09 -3.46 -1.32
C ASP A 39 -16.67 -4.94 -1.41
N ALA A 40 -17.25 -5.71 -2.35
CA ALA A 40 -16.87 -7.10 -2.61
C ALA A 40 -15.41 -7.25 -3.05
N ALA A 41 -14.89 -6.33 -3.86
CA ALA A 41 -13.46 -6.30 -4.20
C ALA A 41 -12.59 -5.99 -2.98
N ARG A 42 -13.06 -5.10 -2.09
CA ARG A 42 -12.35 -4.69 -0.89
C ARG A 42 -12.29 -5.79 0.18
N GLU A 43 -13.33 -6.61 0.29
CA GLU A 43 -13.35 -7.78 1.18
C GLU A 43 -12.19 -8.75 0.89
N LYS A 44 -11.75 -8.87 -0.37
CA LYS A 44 -10.60 -9.73 -0.74
C LYS A 44 -9.27 -9.26 -0.16
N PHE A 45 -9.18 -7.99 0.20
CA PHE A 45 -8.00 -7.41 0.86
C PHE A 45 -8.15 -7.34 2.37
N PHE A 46 -9.40 -7.35 2.86
CA PHE A 46 -9.74 -7.07 4.24
C PHE A 46 -9.16 -8.12 5.18
N THR A 47 -8.37 -7.63 6.14
CA THR A 47 -7.89 -8.41 7.26
C THR A 47 -8.63 -7.92 8.51
N PRO A 48 -9.50 -8.75 9.14
CA PRO A 48 -10.38 -8.32 10.24
C PRO A 48 -9.65 -7.69 11.43
N GLU A 49 -8.38 -8.06 11.59
CA GLU A 49 -7.56 -7.71 12.75
C GLU A 49 -6.66 -6.49 12.51
N SER A 50 -6.53 -6.01 11.26
CA SER A 50 -5.63 -4.87 10.97
C SER A 50 -5.88 -4.17 9.62
N ASP A 51 -6.21 -2.89 9.70
CA ASP A 51 -6.26 -1.99 8.54
C ASP A 51 -4.89 -1.83 7.87
N HIS A 52 -3.80 -1.88 8.65
CA HIS A 52 -2.44 -1.82 8.13
C HIS A 52 -2.07 -3.07 7.32
N LEU A 53 -2.49 -4.26 7.77
CA LEU A 53 -2.31 -5.50 7.01
C LEU A 53 -3.17 -5.50 5.74
N THR A 54 -4.37 -4.92 5.78
CA THR A 54 -5.20 -4.74 4.58
C THR A 54 -4.47 -3.91 3.50
N LEU A 55 -3.82 -2.82 3.91
CA LEU A 55 -3.00 -2.00 2.99
C LEU A 55 -1.80 -2.79 2.44
N LEU A 56 -1.09 -3.49 3.30
CA LEU A 56 0.06 -4.32 2.90
C LEU A 56 -0.37 -5.40 1.90
N ASN A 57 -1.46 -6.11 2.17
CA ASN A 57 -2.02 -7.15 1.31
C ASN A 57 -2.39 -6.60 -0.07
N ALA A 58 -3.06 -5.43 -0.12
CA ALA A 58 -3.40 -4.78 -1.38
C ALA A 58 -2.16 -4.43 -2.21
N TYR A 59 -1.09 -3.93 -1.58
CA TYR A 59 0.17 -3.63 -2.25
C TYR A 59 0.87 -4.89 -2.78
N GLN A 60 0.93 -5.96 -1.95
CA GLN A 60 1.53 -7.24 -2.33
C GLN A 60 0.79 -7.91 -3.48
N GLN A 61 -0.55 -7.91 -3.45
CA GLN A 61 -1.36 -8.43 -4.55
C GLN A 61 -1.16 -7.61 -5.82
N TRP A 62 -1.10 -6.28 -5.73
CA TRP A 62 -0.82 -5.44 -6.89
C TRP A 62 0.56 -5.74 -7.50
N GLY A 63 1.58 -5.91 -6.66
CA GLY A 63 2.93 -6.31 -7.08
C GLY A 63 2.97 -7.69 -7.74
N SER A 64 2.28 -8.67 -7.14
CA SER A 64 2.16 -10.04 -7.68
C SER A 64 1.42 -10.08 -9.03
N ASN A 65 0.53 -9.11 -9.26
CA ASN A 65 -0.18 -8.90 -10.53
C ASN A 65 0.57 -7.94 -11.48
N GLY A 66 1.89 -7.83 -11.33
CA GLY A 66 2.76 -7.10 -12.25
C GLY A 66 2.53 -5.59 -12.27
N TYR A 67 2.04 -5.01 -11.17
CA TYR A 67 1.71 -3.59 -11.06
C TYR A 67 0.68 -3.12 -12.11
N SER A 68 -0.22 -4.02 -12.50
CA SER A 68 -1.16 -3.81 -13.60
C SER A 68 -2.15 -2.67 -13.34
N ALA A 69 -2.33 -1.82 -14.36
CA ALA A 69 -3.35 -0.78 -14.38
C ALA A 69 -4.77 -1.38 -14.41
N LYS A 70 -4.92 -2.48 -15.16
CA LYS A 70 -6.18 -3.21 -15.27
C LYS A 70 -6.57 -3.80 -13.92
N TRP A 71 -5.61 -4.40 -13.22
CA TRP A 71 -5.84 -4.94 -11.89
C TRP A 71 -6.33 -3.86 -10.91
N CYS A 72 -5.72 -2.65 -10.96
CA CYS A 72 -6.18 -1.53 -10.14
C CYS A 72 -7.64 -1.16 -10.44
N ASN A 73 -8.05 -1.11 -11.70
CA ASN A 73 -9.43 -0.80 -12.08
C ASN A 73 -10.40 -1.89 -11.59
N ASP A 74 -10.08 -3.16 -11.85
CA ASP A 74 -10.90 -4.31 -11.48
C ASP A 74 -11.07 -4.44 -9.94
N HIS A 75 -10.15 -3.88 -9.15
CA HIS A 75 -10.17 -3.92 -7.69
C HIS A 75 -10.47 -2.57 -7.02
N PHE A 76 -10.92 -1.57 -7.77
CA PHE A 76 -11.30 -0.26 -7.25
C PHE A 76 -10.16 0.44 -6.47
N VAL A 77 -8.93 0.29 -6.99
CA VAL A 77 -7.71 0.91 -6.49
C VAL A 77 -7.26 2.02 -7.43
N HIS A 78 -6.87 3.16 -6.87
CA HIS A 78 -6.30 4.28 -7.62
C HIS A 78 -4.87 3.95 -8.06
N GLN A 79 -4.69 3.66 -9.35
CA GLN A 79 -3.36 3.40 -9.92
C GLN A 79 -2.37 4.55 -9.69
N LYS A 80 -2.85 5.81 -9.78
CA LYS A 80 -2.01 7.00 -9.53
C LYS A 80 -1.49 7.01 -8.09
N SER A 81 -2.36 6.73 -7.12
CA SER A 81 -1.97 6.63 -5.70
C SER A 81 -0.97 5.49 -5.49
N MET A 82 -1.21 4.31 -6.06
CA MET A 82 -0.30 3.16 -5.95
C MET A 82 1.09 3.42 -6.56
N LYS A 83 1.17 4.14 -7.69
CA LYS A 83 2.45 4.60 -8.23
C LYS A 83 3.17 5.55 -7.26
N LYS A 84 2.43 6.48 -6.64
CA LYS A 84 3.00 7.38 -5.63
C LYS A 84 3.52 6.62 -4.40
N VAL A 85 2.83 5.57 -3.96
CA VAL A 85 3.32 4.70 -2.88
C VAL A 85 4.69 4.11 -3.23
N ARG A 86 4.87 3.61 -4.47
CA ARG A 86 6.17 3.05 -4.90
C ARG A 86 7.28 4.08 -4.90
N GLU A 87 6.99 5.30 -5.34
CA GLU A 87 7.95 6.40 -5.30
C GLU A 87 8.37 6.72 -3.86
N VAL A 88 7.40 6.87 -2.95
CA VAL A 88 7.67 7.13 -1.53
C VAL A 88 8.47 5.98 -0.92
N ARG A 89 8.08 4.73 -1.21
CA ARG A 89 8.80 3.53 -0.73
C ARG A 89 10.27 3.53 -1.16
N GLY A 90 10.54 3.83 -2.43
CA GLY A 90 11.92 3.93 -2.94
C GLY A 90 12.71 5.04 -2.24
N GLN A 91 12.11 6.21 -2.04
CA GLN A 91 12.75 7.31 -1.30
C GLN A 91 13.06 6.92 0.15
N MET A 92 12.17 6.17 0.82
CA MET A 92 12.41 5.69 2.17
C MET A 92 13.53 4.66 2.22
N GLU A 93 13.58 3.74 1.26
CA GLU A 93 14.68 2.77 1.14
C GLU A 93 16.03 3.46 0.91
N ASP A 94 16.09 4.46 0.03
CA ASP A 94 17.30 5.23 -0.24
C ASP A 94 17.80 5.97 1.02
N ILE A 95 16.89 6.60 1.77
CA ILE A 95 17.22 7.29 3.03
C ILE A 95 17.76 6.29 4.07
N MET A 96 17.14 5.10 4.18
CA MET A 96 17.59 4.06 5.10
C MET A 96 18.98 3.52 4.73
N GLN A 97 19.31 3.44 3.44
CA GLN A 97 20.65 3.04 2.99
C GLN A 97 21.69 4.13 3.25
N GLN A 98 21.33 5.40 3.12
CA GLN A 98 22.25 6.54 3.34
C GLN A 98 22.57 6.80 4.82
N GLN A 99 21.70 6.38 5.73
CA GLN A 99 21.91 6.56 7.18
C GLN A 99 22.72 5.43 7.82
N ARG A 100 22.99 4.36 7.06
CA ARG A 100 23.73 3.18 7.48
C ARG A 100 25.24 3.33 7.26
#